data_AF-A0A520BEV8-F1
#
_entry.id   AF-A0A520BEV8-F1
#
_cell.length_a   1.000
_cell.length_b   1.000
_cell.length_c   1.000
_cell.angle_alpha   90.00
_cell.angle_beta   90.00
_cell.angle_gamma   90.00
#
_symmetry.space_group_name_H-M   'P 1'
#
loop_
_entity.id
_entity.type
_entity.pdbx_description
1 polymer ?
#
loop_
_entity_poly.entity_id
_entity_poly.type
_entity_poly.pdbx_seq_one_letter_code
_entity_poly.pdbx_strand_id
1 'polypeptide(L)'
;MALRFRLPRLRVLVLVVMVLGTSVALGWHFFGPSGVGVELVKRSWRMEVVIERLRVEAGSDWCDDLPADARDVTRRVMADPKGLRAAPAEHCRYTQLAWRRSWIAKNEGGPADRPDWPRPPLRMAAPGEPGSERQGKREAFFEIELRDRDNHAWVCRVTQERWQQLRVGQRYRVPVDRFGTADCPAMYESRW
;
A
#
# COMPACT_ATOMS: atom_id res chain seq x y z
N MET A 1 3.19 76.48 -27.46
CA MET A 1 3.91 76.09 -26.21
C MET A 1 3.80 74.58 -26.05
N ALA A 2 4.88 73.84 -26.28
CA ALA A 2 4.90 72.39 -26.12
C ALA A 2 5.24 72.03 -24.67
N LEU A 3 4.26 71.50 -23.92
CA LEU A 3 4.48 70.98 -22.56
C LEU A 3 5.29 69.68 -22.65
N ARG A 4 6.61 69.77 -22.44
CA ARG A 4 7.47 68.64 -22.11
C ARG A 4 7.17 68.19 -20.69
N PHE A 5 6.19 67.32 -20.51
CA PHE A 5 6.04 66.59 -19.25
C PHE A 5 7.26 65.69 -19.06
N ARG A 6 8.15 66.06 -18.12
CA ARG A 6 9.16 65.15 -17.58
C ARG A 6 8.40 63.96 -16.97
N LEU A 7 8.46 62.82 -17.64
CA LEU A 7 7.81 61.55 -17.28
C LEU A 7 8.70 60.54 -16.47
N PRO A 8 9.76 60.91 -15.71
CA PRO A 8 10.55 59.90 -15.01
C PRO A 8 9.76 59.24 -13.87
N ARG A 9 8.81 59.95 -13.24
CA ARG A 9 8.00 59.40 -12.13
C ARG A 9 7.00 58.33 -12.58
N LEU A 10 6.40 58.48 -13.77
CA LEU A 10 5.45 57.51 -14.31
C LEU A 10 6.14 56.17 -14.61
N ARG A 11 7.33 56.22 -15.22
CA ARG A 11 8.11 55.01 -15.54
C ARG A 11 8.53 54.24 -14.28
N VAL A 12 8.94 54.95 -13.23
CA VAL A 12 9.27 54.32 -11.94
C VAL A 12 8.04 53.67 -11.32
N LEU A 13 6.89 54.34 -11.32
CA LEU A 13 5.66 53.81 -10.76
C LEU A 13 5.20 52.53 -11.49
N VAL A 14 5.27 52.53 -12.82
CA VAL A 14 4.96 51.35 -13.65
C VAL A 14 5.91 50.18 -13.36
N LEU A 15 7.21 50.43 -13.23
CA LEU A 15 8.19 49.39 -12.87
C LEU A 15 7.92 48.82 -11.48
N VAL A 16 7.65 49.66 -10.49
CA VAL A 16 7.33 49.21 -9.12
C VAL A 16 6.07 48.35 -9.10
N VAL A 17 5.02 48.73 -9.84
CA VAL A 17 3.79 47.94 -9.95
C VAL A 17 4.04 46.59 -10.63
N MET A 18 4.84 46.56 -11.71
CA MET A 18 5.21 45.29 -12.36
C MET A 18 6.01 44.38 -11.43
N VAL A 19 7.01 44.92 -10.72
CA VAL A 19 7.81 44.16 -9.76
C VAL A 19 6.92 43.61 -8.65
N LEU A 20 6.09 44.44 -8.02
CA LEU A 20 5.15 43.99 -6.98
C LEU A 20 4.19 42.91 -7.50
N GLY A 21 3.60 43.11 -8.68
CA GLY A 21 2.69 42.13 -9.29
C GLY A 21 3.38 40.78 -9.54
N THR A 22 4.59 40.80 -10.11
CA THR A 22 5.38 39.57 -10.33
C THR A 22 5.83 38.92 -9.03
N SER A 23 6.23 39.69 -8.02
CA SER A 23 6.61 39.17 -6.71
C SER A 23 5.43 38.51 -6.00
N VAL A 24 4.22 39.06 -6.09
CA VAL A 24 3.01 38.44 -5.53
C VAL A 24 2.67 37.15 -6.27
N ALA A 25 2.73 37.14 -7.61
CA ALA A 25 2.46 35.93 -8.39
C ALA A 25 3.49 34.82 -8.13
N LEU A 26 4.77 35.16 -8.07
CA LEU A 26 5.84 34.22 -7.72
C LEU A 26 5.69 33.74 -6.27
N GLY A 27 5.42 34.65 -5.33
CA GLY A 27 5.16 34.30 -3.95
C GLY A 27 3.99 33.31 -3.83
N TRP A 28 2.91 33.53 -4.56
CA TRP A 28 1.79 32.58 -4.60
C TRP A 28 2.17 31.26 -5.28
N HIS A 29 3.01 31.27 -6.31
CA HIS A 29 3.47 30.04 -6.96
C HIS A 29 4.35 29.18 -6.05
N PHE A 30 5.23 29.81 -5.27
CA PHE A 30 6.15 29.12 -4.37
C PHE A 30 5.55 28.77 -3.00
N PHE A 31 4.65 29.61 -2.48
CA PHE A 31 4.08 29.48 -1.14
C PHE A 31 2.57 29.20 -1.14
N GLY A 32 1.97 29.03 -2.32
CA GLY A 32 0.57 28.67 -2.45
C GLY A 32 0.28 27.27 -1.90
N PRO A 33 -1.00 26.96 -1.66
CA PRO A 33 -1.40 25.65 -1.16
C PRO A 33 -0.96 24.56 -2.13
N SER A 34 -0.07 23.68 -1.69
CA SER A 34 0.44 22.59 -2.51
C SER A 34 -0.63 21.52 -2.76
N GLY A 35 -0.53 20.82 -3.88
CA GLY A 35 -1.38 19.70 -4.22
C GLY A 35 -2.64 20.03 -5.02
N VAL A 36 -3.24 18.97 -5.54
CA VAL A 36 -4.46 19.00 -6.37
C VAL A 36 -5.67 19.01 -5.44
N GLY A 37 -6.66 19.85 -5.75
CA GLY A 37 -7.94 19.86 -5.06
C GLY A 37 -8.76 18.64 -5.43
N VAL A 38 -9.12 17.84 -4.45
CA VAL A 38 -9.89 16.60 -4.64
C VAL A 38 -11.09 16.54 -3.70
N GLU A 39 -12.09 15.78 -4.09
CA GLU A 39 -13.27 15.46 -3.29
C GLU A 39 -13.27 13.97 -2.94
N LEU A 40 -13.62 13.65 -1.71
CA LEU A 40 -13.81 12.27 -1.27
C LEU A 40 -15.15 11.76 -1.83
N VAL A 41 -15.09 10.88 -2.82
CA VAL A 41 -16.29 10.34 -3.50
C VAL A 41 -16.75 8.99 -2.95
N LYS A 42 -15.85 8.21 -2.34
CA LYS A 42 -16.18 6.89 -1.82
C LYS A 42 -15.36 6.55 -0.58
N ARG A 43 -15.99 5.83 0.35
CA ARG A 43 -15.31 5.11 1.45
C ARG A 43 -15.65 3.63 1.33
N SER A 44 -14.66 2.77 1.45
CA SER A 44 -14.83 1.33 1.51
C SER A 44 -13.89 0.70 2.52
N TRP A 45 -14.28 -0.45 3.04
CA TRP A 45 -13.42 -1.31 3.83
C TRP A 45 -13.38 -2.70 3.21
N ARG A 46 -12.29 -3.42 3.44
CA ARG A 46 -12.10 -4.82 3.04
C ARG A 46 -11.35 -5.56 4.14
N MET A 47 -11.95 -6.65 4.62
CA MET A 47 -11.40 -7.54 5.64
C MET A 47 -10.98 -8.85 4.99
N GLU A 48 -9.71 -9.22 5.11
CA GLU A 48 -9.14 -10.42 4.50
C GLU A 48 -8.57 -11.38 5.53
N VAL A 49 -8.87 -12.66 5.35
CA VAL A 49 -8.24 -13.75 6.10
C VAL A 49 -7.60 -14.70 5.11
N VAL A 50 -6.28 -14.85 5.20
CA VAL A 50 -5.55 -15.84 4.40
C VAL A 50 -5.89 -17.22 4.94
N ILE A 51 -6.42 -18.09 4.08
CA ILE A 51 -6.65 -19.49 4.42
C ILE A 51 -5.46 -20.29 3.94
N GLU A 52 -4.81 -20.96 4.90
CA GLU A 52 -3.69 -21.84 4.66
C GLU A 52 -4.19 -23.27 4.58
N ARG A 53 -3.58 -24.07 3.70
CA ARG A 53 -3.81 -25.50 3.61
C ARG A 53 -2.52 -26.23 3.94
N LEU A 54 -2.61 -27.28 4.76
CA LEU A 54 -1.51 -28.18 5.04
C LEU A 54 -1.22 -29.00 3.78
N ARG A 55 0.00 -28.94 3.27
CA ARG A 55 0.43 -29.65 2.07
C ARG A 55 1.71 -30.43 2.34
N VAL A 56 1.88 -31.53 1.61
CA VAL A 56 3.16 -32.20 1.53
C VAL A 56 4.08 -31.37 0.65
N GLU A 57 5.24 -31.02 1.18
CA GLU A 57 6.27 -30.27 0.47
C GLU A 57 7.56 -31.08 0.43
N ALA A 58 8.15 -31.19 -0.76
CA ALA A 58 9.44 -31.84 -0.93
C ALA A 58 10.55 -30.81 -0.67
N GLY A 59 11.53 -31.22 0.14
CA GLY A 59 12.73 -30.45 0.44
C GLY A 59 13.98 -31.29 0.23
N SER A 60 15.13 -30.64 0.25
CA SER A 60 16.41 -31.33 0.28
C SER A 60 17.45 -30.49 1.00
N ASP A 61 18.19 -31.11 1.90
CA ASP A 61 19.22 -30.47 2.70
C ASP A 61 20.28 -31.49 3.12
N TRP A 62 21.32 -31.07 3.81
CA TRP A 62 22.20 -31.99 4.52
C TRP A 62 21.43 -32.74 5.60
N CYS A 63 21.76 -34.02 5.79
CA CYS A 63 20.97 -34.90 6.66
C CYS A 63 21.01 -34.49 8.14
N ASP A 64 22.05 -33.77 8.56
CA ASP A 64 22.21 -33.17 9.90
C ASP A 64 21.45 -31.85 10.08
N ASP A 65 21.01 -31.23 8.98
CA ASP A 65 20.27 -29.95 8.95
C ASP A 65 18.75 -30.16 8.70
N LEU A 66 18.26 -31.41 8.75
CA LEU A 66 16.85 -31.71 8.48
C LEU A 66 15.90 -31.16 9.57
N PRO A 67 14.70 -30.69 9.18
CA PRO A 67 13.68 -30.30 10.14
C PRO A 67 13.13 -31.52 10.88
N ALA A 68 12.66 -31.31 12.11
CA ALA A 68 12.24 -32.39 13.02
C ALA A 68 11.03 -33.19 12.51
N ASP A 69 10.24 -32.63 11.61
CA ASP A 69 9.05 -33.23 11.01
C ASP A 69 9.28 -33.79 9.60
N ALA A 70 10.54 -33.90 9.16
CA ALA A 70 10.90 -34.53 7.89
C ALA A 70 10.46 -36.02 7.83
N ARG A 71 9.91 -36.41 6.69
CA ARG A 71 9.43 -37.76 6.34
C ARG A 71 10.01 -38.18 4.99
N ASP A 72 9.84 -39.45 4.64
CA ASP A 72 10.24 -40.03 3.34
C ASP A 72 11.68 -39.70 2.93
N VAL A 73 12.61 -39.84 3.88
CA VAL A 73 13.99 -39.39 3.73
C VAL A 73 14.78 -40.34 2.83
N THR A 74 15.18 -39.85 1.66
CA THR A 74 16.12 -40.53 0.76
C THR A 74 17.51 -39.92 0.90
N ARG A 75 18.54 -40.75 1.11
CA ARG A 75 19.92 -40.30 1.38
C ARG A 75 20.84 -40.55 0.19
N ARG A 76 21.78 -39.63 -0.03
CA ARG A 76 22.90 -39.80 -0.97
C ARG A 76 24.14 -39.11 -0.44
N VAL A 77 25.31 -39.73 -0.60
CA VAL A 77 26.58 -39.08 -0.27
C VAL A 77 27.01 -38.19 -1.44
N MET A 78 27.35 -36.93 -1.16
CA MET A 78 27.89 -36.02 -2.17
C MET A 78 28.88 -35.02 -1.57
N ALA A 79 29.79 -34.51 -2.40
CA ALA A 79 30.65 -33.40 -2.04
C ALA A 79 29.83 -32.09 -1.97
N ASP A 80 30.19 -31.20 -1.04
CA ASP A 80 29.53 -29.91 -0.89
C ASP A 80 29.93 -28.95 -2.03
N PRO A 81 28.98 -28.54 -2.89
CA PRO A 81 29.27 -27.65 -4.01
C PRO A 81 29.73 -26.25 -3.57
N LYS A 82 29.45 -25.84 -2.33
CA LYS A 82 29.88 -24.55 -1.77
C LYS A 82 31.22 -24.64 -1.04
N GLY A 83 31.75 -25.84 -0.84
CA GLY A 83 33.01 -26.08 -0.12
C GLY A 83 32.99 -25.68 1.35
N LEU A 84 31.80 -25.59 1.98
CA LEU A 84 31.69 -25.31 3.41
C LEU A 84 32.04 -26.53 4.26
N ARG A 85 31.87 -27.75 3.71
CA ARG A 85 32.23 -29.02 4.35
C ARG A 85 33.52 -29.59 3.75
N ALA A 86 34.44 -30.01 4.63
CA ALA A 86 35.77 -30.50 4.25
C ALA A 86 35.77 -31.92 3.64
N ALA A 87 34.71 -32.70 3.88
CA ALA A 87 34.55 -34.06 3.38
C ALA A 87 33.15 -34.25 2.76
N PRO A 88 32.98 -35.22 1.85
CA PRO A 88 31.66 -35.62 1.37
C PRO A 88 30.73 -35.98 2.54
N ALA A 89 29.49 -35.52 2.48
CA ALA A 89 28.50 -35.71 3.54
C ALA A 89 27.17 -36.27 2.97
N GLU A 90 26.29 -36.74 3.86
CA GLU A 90 24.97 -37.23 3.45
C GLU A 90 24.04 -36.04 3.14
N HIS A 91 23.54 -36.00 1.91
CA HIS A 91 22.51 -35.10 1.45
C HIS A 91 21.18 -35.85 1.38
N CYS A 92 20.18 -35.33 2.06
CA CYS A 92 18.86 -35.92 2.20
C CYS A 92 17.85 -35.21 1.29
N ARG A 93 16.98 -35.98 0.63
CA ARG A 93 15.71 -35.50 0.09
C ARG A 93 14.61 -35.95 1.03
N TYR A 94 13.68 -35.09 1.36
CA TYR A 94 12.63 -35.36 2.34
C TYR A 94 11.31 -34.75 1.90
N THR A 95 10.22 -35.21 2.52
CA THR A 95 8.91 -34.56 2.47
C THR A 95 8.57 -34.03 3.87
N GLN A 96 7.80 -32.96 3.96
CA GLN A 96 7.30 -32.46 5.25
C GLN A 96 5.90 -31.85 5.06
N LEU A 97 5.16 -31.70 6.15
CA LEU A 97 3.85 -31.07 6.12
C LEU A 97 4.01 -29.57 6.40
N ALA A 98 3.79 -28.75 5.39
CA ALA A 98 3.90 -27.30 5.52
C ALA A 98 2.55 -26.61 5.29
N TRP A 99 2.25 -25.61 6.12
CA TRP A 99 1.13 -24.71 5.87
C TRP A 99 1.50 -23.76 4.75
N ARG A 100 0.65 -23.72 3.71
CA ARG A 100 0.82 -22.85 2.56
C ARG A 100 -0.47 -22.11 2.28
N ARG A 101 -0.35 -20.85 1.84
CA ARG A 101 -1.49 -20.05 1.39
C ARG A 101 -2.26 -20.84 0.31
N SER A 102 -3.55 -21.03 0.55
CA SER A 102 -4.45 -21.73 -0.35
C SER A 102 -5.35 -20.72 -1.07
N TRP A 103 -6.07 -19.89 -0.30
CA TRP A 103 -6.99 -18.87 -0.81
C TRP A 103 -7.19 -17.75 0.21
N ILE A 104 -7.92 -16.70 -0.15
CA ILE A 104 -8.21 -15.56 0.74
C ILE A 104 -9.73 -15.43 0.87
N ALA A 105 -10.22 -15.47 2.10
CA ALA A 105 -11.60 -15.13 2.40
C ALA A 105 -11.69 -13.62 2.56
N LYS A 106 -12.68 -12.97 1.93
CA LYS A 106 -12.85 -11.52 1.99
C LYS A 106 -14.29 -11.14 2.30
N ASN A 107 -14.43 -10.10 3.12
CA ASN A 107 -15.65 -9.31 3.26
C ASN A 107 -15.33 -7.87 2.87
N GLU A 108 -16.24 -7.20 2.18
CA GLU A 108 -16.10 -5.81 1.76
C GLU A 108 -17.40 -5.05 1.99
N GLY A 109 -17.32 -3.76 2.25
CA GLY A 109 -18.48 -2.94 2.53
C GLY A 109 -18.19 -1.44 2.51
N GLY A 110 -19.27 -0.66 2.63
CA GLY A 110 -19.24 0.79 2.68
C GLY A 110 -19.29 1.34 4.11
N PRO A 111 -19.44 2.66 4.27
CA PRO A 111 -19.55 3.32 5.57
C PRO A 111 -20.83 2.97 6.35
N ALA A 112 -21.86 2.44 5.68
CA ALA A 112 -23.09 1.99 6.32
C ALA A 112 -22.96 0.57 6.90
N ASP A 113 -21.97 -0.20 6.44
CA ASP A 113 -21.78 -1.59 6.82
C ASP A 113 -20.75 -1.68 7.95
N ARG A 114 -21.01 -2.57 8.91
CA ARG A 114 -20.04 -2.90 9.97
C ARG A 114 -18.89 -3.73 9.38
N PRO A 115 -17.61 -3.33 9.57
CA PRO A 115 -16.49 -4.14 9.15
C PRO A 115 -16.41 -5.45 9.96
N ASP A 116 -16.68 -6.57 9.31
CA ASP A 116 -16.69 -7.90 9.94
C ASP A 116 -15.72 -8.86 9.24
N TRP A 117 -14.98 -9.63 10.04
CA TRP A 117 -14.06 -10.64 9.52
C TRP A 117 -14.81 -11.82 8.88
N PRO A 118 -14.40 -12.29 7.70
CA PRO A 118 -15.02 -13.45 7.07
C PRO A 118 -14.82 -14.71 7.93
N ARG A 119 -15.84 -15.57 7.98
CA ARG A 119 -15.84 -16.85 8.71
C ARG A 119 -16.05 -18.01 7.74
N PRO A 120 -15.08 -18.28 6.86
CA PRO A 120 -15.24 -19.34 5.88
C PRO A 120 -15.32 -20.72 6.55
N PRO A 121 -16.09 -21.67 5.96
CA PRO A 121 -16.00 -23.05 6.37
C PRO A 121 -14.60 -23.58 6.05
N LEU A 122 -13.96 -24.22 7.03
CA LEU A 122 -12.63 -24.80 6.89
C LEU A 122 -12.74 -26.30 6.65
N ARG A 123 -11.92 -26.82 5.74
CA ARG A 123 -11.78 -28.26 5.53
C ARG A 123 -10.86 -28.86 6.59
N MET A 124 -11.28 -29.96 7.21
CA MET A 124 -10.48 -30.68 8.20
C MET A 124 -10.19 -32.09 7.66
N ALA A 125 -8.91 -32.44 7.53
CA ALA A 125 -8.46 -33.80 7.28
C ALA A 125 -8.13 -34.49 8.62
N ALA A 126 -7.80 -35.78 8.59
CA ALA A 126 -7.35 -36.47 9.80
C ALA A 126 -6.04 -35.85 10.35
N PRO A 127 -5.79 -35.94 11.66
CA PRO A 127 -4.55 -35.43 12.24
C PRO A 127 -3.31 -36.01 11.57
N GLY A 128 -2.40 -35.15 11.11
CA GLY A 128 -1.17 -35.57 10.44
C GLY A 128 -1.33 -35.91 8.95
N GLU A 129 -2.52 -35.72 8.37
CA GLU A 129 -2.75 -35.83 6.93
C GLU A 129 -2.79 -34.45 6.26
N PRO A 130 -2.30 -34.34 5.00
CA PRO A 130 -2.43 -33.11 4.23
C PRO A 130 -3.91 -32.81 3.91
N GLY A 131 -4.20 -31.54 3.63
CA GLY A 131 -5.53 -31.10 3.18
C GLY A 131 -6.33 -30.32 4.22
N SER A 132 -5.98 -30.41 5.50
CA SER A 132 -6.53 -29.55 6.55
C SER A 132 -6.28 -28.07 6.22
N GLU A 133 -7.27 -27.24 6.52
CA GLU A 133 -7.24 -25.78 6.34
C GLU A 133 -7.26 -25.07 7.68
N ARG A 134 -6.58 -23.93 7.77
CA ARG A 134 -6.64 -23.05 8.94
C ARG A 134 -6.67 -21.59 8.52
N GLN A 135 -7.17 -20.74 9.42
CA GLN A 135 -7.04 -19.30 9.29
C GLN A 135 -5.60 -18.89 9.61
N GLY A 136 -4.94 -18.24 8.66
CA GLY A 136 -3.63 -17.64 8.81
C GLY A 136 -3.73 -16.14 9.10
N LYS A 137 -2.89 -15.36 8.41
CA LYS A 137 -2.80 -13.91 8.57
C LYS A 137 -4.13 -13.20 8.28
N ARG A 138 -4.46 -12.21 9.10
CA ARG A 138 -5.59 -11.29 8.91
C ARG A 138 -5.09 -9.91 8.49
N GLU A 139 -5.75 -9.29 7.52
CA GLU A 139 -5.42 -7.97 7.03
C GLU A 139 -6.69 -7.13 6.86
N ALA A 140 -6.65 -5.89 7.35
CA ALA A 140 -7.75 -4.94 7.25
C ALA A 140 -7.32 -3.78 6.36
N PHE A 141 -8.16 -3.45 5.37
CA PHE A 141 -7.94 -2.36 4.45
C PHE A 141 -9.08 -1.37 4.58
N PHE A 142 -8.74 -0.11 4.88
CA PHE A 142 -9.68 1.00 4.88
C PHE A 142 -9.25 1.96 3.78
N GLU A 143 -10.10 2.07 2.77
CA GLU A 143 -9.77 2.75 1.52
C GLU A 143 -10.76 3.89 1.28
N ILE A 144 -10.24 4.99 0.76
CA ILE A 144 -11.03 6.13 0.29
C ILE A 144 -10.70 6.38 -1.17
N GLU A 145 -11.72 6.76 -1.95
CA GLU A 145 -11.53 7.22 -3.33
C GLU A 145 -11.64 8.74 -3.34
N LEU A 146 -10.59 9.37 -3.85
CA LEU A 146 -10.50 10.81 -4.04
C LEU A 146 -10.59 11.10 -5.53
N ARG A 147 -11.29 12.15 -5.90
CA ARG A 147 -11.47 12.54 -7.30
C ARG A 147 -11.30 14.04 -7.49
N ASP A 148 -10.58 14.45 -8.52
CA ASP A 148 -10.46 15.87 -8.87
C ASP A 148 -11.57 16.31 -9.86
N ARG A 149 -11.48 17.56 -10.32
CA ARG A 149 -12.44 18.14 -11.28
C ARG A 149 -12.28 17.58 -12.70
N ASP A 150 -11.10 17.07 -13.01
CA ASP A 150 -10.76 16.45 -14.30
C ASP A 150 -11.06 14.94 -14.30
N ASN A 151 -11.72 14.45 -13.23
CA ASN A 151 -12.14 13.07 -13.04
C ASN A 151 -10.98 12.07 -12.91
N HIS A 152 -9.77 12.53 -12.56
CA HIS A 152 -8.71 11.65 -12.08
C HIS A 152 -9.11 11.09 -10.72
N ALA A 153 -8.87 9.80 -10.49
CA ALA A 153 -9.23 9.12 -9.27
C ALA A 153 -8.01 8.48 -8.60
N TRP A 154 -7.92 8.63 -7.29
CA TRP A 154 -6.89 7.99 -6.46
C TRP A 154 -7.54 7.19 -5.34
N VAL A 155 -7.05 5.96 -5.13
CA VAL A 155 -7.46 5.12 -4.01
C VAL A 155 -6.38 5.19 -2.94
N CYS A 156 -6.75 5.74 -1.79
CA CYS A 156 -5.86 5.94 -0.67
C CYS A 156 -6.18 4.96 0.46
N ARG A 157 -5.17 4.26 0.96
CA ARG A 157 -5.28 3.48 2.21
C ARG A 157 -5.06 4.40 3.41
N VAL A 158 -5.94 4.31 4.38
CA VAL A 158 -5.91 5.10 5.62
C VAL A 158 -6.08 4.18 6.83
N THR A 159 -5.82 4.70 8.04
CA THR A 159 -6.15 3.97 9.27
C THR A 159 -7.66 3.93 9.48
N GLN A 160 -8.13 3.00 10.32
CA GLN A 160 -9.55 2.86 10.64
C GLN A 160 -10.12 4.13 11.28
N GLU A 161 -9.37 4.74 12.21
CA GLU A 161 -9.78 5.92 12.96
C GLU A 161 -9.99 7.10 12.00
N ARG A 162 -9.02 7.32 11.09
CA ARG A 162 -9.14 8.35 10.06
C ARG A 162 -10.32 8.06 9.14
N TRP A 163 -10.46 6.82 8.67
CA TRP A 163 -11.57 6.42 7.78
C TRP A 163 -12.96 6.69 8.36
N GLN A 164 -13.14 6.47 9.67
CA GLN A 164 -14.41 6.72 10.36
C GLN A 164 -14.74 8.23 10.45
N GLN A 165 -13.73 9.08 10.59
CA GLN A 165 -13.90 10.54 10.68
C GLN A 165 -14.20 11.19 9.32
N LEU A 166 -13.73 10.59 8.23
CA LEU A 166 -13.94 11.08 6.88
C LEU A 166 -15.42 10.98 6.47
N ARG A 167 -15.87 11.86 5.59
CA ARG A 167 -17.24 11.88 5.04
C ARG A 167 -17.16 12.10 3.53
N VAL A 168 -18.03 11.41 2.80
CA VAL A 168 -18.19 11.64 1.35
C VAL A 168 -18.62 13.10 1.14
N GLY A 169 -18.04 13.74 0.13
CA GLY A 169 -18.22 15.16 -0.17
C GLY A 169 -17.22 16.10 0.51
N GLN A 170 -16.38 15.60 1.43
CA GLN A 170 -15.30 16.41 2.00
C GLN A 170 -14.23 16.71 0.94
N ARG A 171 -13.68 17.93 1.00
CA ARG A 171 -12.67 18.42 0.06
C ARG A 171 -11.31 18.48 0.71
N TYR A 172 -10.31 18.05 -0.05
CA TYR A 172 -8.93 17.98 0.38
C TYR A 172 -8.00 18.56 -0.67
N ARG A 173 -6.77 18.82 -0.25
CA ARG A 173 -5.65 18.92 -1.19
C ARG A 173 -4.70 17.76 -0.95
N VAL A 174 -4.28 17.14 -2.04
CA VAL A 174 -3.37 16.00 -2.02
C VAL A 174 -2.14 16.35 -2.85
N PRO A 175 -0.92 16.28 -2.27
CA PRO A 175 0.29 16.36 -3.07
C PRO A 175 0.34 15.21 -4.06
N VAL A 176 0.59 15.52 -5.32
CA VAL A 176 0.73 14.54 -6.39
C VAL A 176 2.12 14.71 -6.97
N ASP A 177 2.85 13.61 -7.12
CA ASP A 177 4.19 13.65 -7.70
C ASP A 177 4.16 13.88 -9.22
N ARG A 178 5.33 14.00 -9.83
CA ARG A 178 5.46 14.19 -11.29
C ARG A 178 4.92 13.02 -12.14
N PHE A 179 4.61 11.88 -11.53
CA PHE A 179 4.09 10.68 -12.19
C PHE A 179 2.57 10.51 -11.98
N GLY A 180 1.92 11.44 -11.28
CA GLY A 180 0.49 11.33 -10.98
C GLY A 180 0.17 10.50 -9.73
N THR A 181 1.18 10.12 -8.94
CA THR A 181 0.99 9.36 -7.70
C THR A 181 0.63 10.30 -6.56
N ALA A 182 -0.52 10.07 -5.93
CA ALA A 182 -0.98 10.83 -4.78
C ALA A 182 -0.27 10.42 -3.48
N ASP A 183 0.27 11.40 -2.74
CA ASP A 183 0.78 11.24 -1.38
C ASP A 183 -0.37 11.40 -0.37
N CYS A 184 -1.18 10.34 -0.24
CA CYS A 184 -2.36 10.32 0.62
C CYS A 184 -2.06 10.60 2.12
N PRO A 185 -0.95 10.12 2.72
CA PRO A 185 -0.57 10.50 4.07
C PRO A 185 -0.48 12.01 4.28
N ALA A 186 0.02 12.76 3.30
CA ALA A 186 0.19 14.21 3.34
C ALA A 186 -1.08 15.01 2.98
N MET A 187 -2.22 14.35 2.75
CA MET A 187 -3.50 15.00 2.45
C MET A 187 -4.01 15.84 3.64
N TYR A 188 -4.48 17.06 3.36
CA TYR A 188 -5.08 17.97 4.35
C TYR A 188 -6.41 18.56 3.88
N GLU A 189 -7.29 18.88 4.85
CA GLU A 189 -8.62 19.44 4.58
C GLU A 189 -8.53 20.83 3.96
N SER A 190 -9.37 21.09 2.96
CA SER A 190 -9.34 22.31 2.18
C SER A 190 -10.64 23.10 2.37
N ARG A 191 -10.57 24.37 2.78
CA ARG A 191 -11.74 25.21 3.15
C ARG A 191 -12.31 26.06 1.99
N TRP A 192 -12.07 25.68 0.74
CA TRP A 192 -12.39 26.49 -0.44
C TRP A 192 -13.76 26.18 -1.04
#